data_AF-A0A7V9CFI8-F1
#
_entry.id   AF-A0A7V9CFI8-F1
#
_cell.length_a   1.000
_cell.length_b   1.000
_cell.length_c   1.000
_cell.angle_alpha   90.00
_cell.angle_beta   90.00
_cell.angle_gamma   90.00
#
_symmetry.space_group_name_H-M   'P 1'
#
loop_
_entity.id
_entity.type
_entity.pdbx_description
1 polymer ?
#
loop_
_entity_poly.entity_id
_entity_poly.type
_entity_poly.pdbx_seq_one_letter_code
_entity_poly.pdbx_strand_id
1 'polypeptide(L)'
;LPFLPPKEQGRAKREATDAAKRSARRARTDALDEALLLVALWFRDVTVVADGAPEHAHATDRLAALEEDAAALRRSSRARDAVVAVEETRAALRLVNATEELALEALAYRLERELNLS
;
A
#
# COMPACT_ATOMS: atom_id res chain seq x y z
N LEU A 1 -17.48 -14.83 -32.04
CA LEU A 1 -16.46 -14.32 -32.99
C LEU A 1 -16.55 -14.90 -34.40
N PRO A 2 -16.80 -16.22 -34.65
CA PRO A 2 -16.67 -16.77 -36.01
C PRO A 2 -17.69 -16.23 -37.01
N PHE A 3 -18.79 -15.63 -36.55
CA PHE A 3 -19.85 -15.06 -37.38
C PHE A 3 -19.65 -13.58 -37.75
N LEU A 4 -18.59 -12.92 -37.25
CA LEU A 4 -18.29 -11.53 -37.59
C LEU A 4 -17.41 -11.46 -38.86
N PRO A 5 -17.49 -10.39 -39.66
CA PRO A 5 -16.53 -10.10 -40.72
C PRO A 5 -15.07 -10.09 -40.19
N PRO A 6 -14.06 -10.51 -40.97
CA PRO A 6 -12.67 -10.63 -40.49
C PRO A 6 -12.10 -9.35 -39.85
N LYS A 7 -12.46 -8.16 -40.36
CA LYS A 7 -12.05 -6.87 -39.78
C LYS A 7 -12.66 -6.66 -38.39
N GLU A 8 -13.93 -7.02 -38.20
CA GLU A 8 -14.63 -6.93 -36.92
C GLU A 8 -14.15 -7.97 -35.92
N GLN A 9 -13.79 -9.17 -36.38
CA GLN A 9 -13.10 -10.17 -35.53
C GLN A 9 -11.77 -9.64 -35.00
N GLY A 10 -10.97 -9.01 -35.87
CA GLY A 10 -9.69 -8.40 -35.48
C GLY A 10 -9.87 -7.27 -34.46
N ARG A 11 -10.87 -6.40 -34.68
CA ARG A 11 -11.23 -5.33 -33.75
C ARG A 11 -11.67 -5.89 -32.39
N ALA A 12 -12.60 -6.84 -32.37
CA ALA A 12 -13.09 -7.46 -31.15
C ALA A 12 -11.99 -8.16 -30.34
N LYS A 13 -11.03 -8.83 -31.00
CA LYS A 13 -9.87 -9.43 -30.33
C LYS A 13 -8.95 -8.38 -29.68
N ARG A 14 -8.70 -7.25 -30.35
CA ARG A 14 -7.91 -6.15 -29.80
C ARG A 14 -8.61 -5.52 -28.59
N GLU A 15 -9.90 -5.20 -28.72
CA GLU A 15 -10.70 -4.64 -27.62
C GLU A 15 -10.74 -5.57 -26.40
N ALA A 16 -10.89 -6.88 -26.61
CA ALA A 16 -10.82 -7.86 -25.52
C ALA A 16 -9.43 -7.91 -24.85
N THR A 17 -8.36 -7.83 -25.64
CA THR A 17 -6.99 -7.80 -25.12
C THR A 17 -6.73 -6.54 -24.28
N ASP A 18 -7.19 -5.39 -24.76
CA ASP A 18 -7.02 -4.12 -24.05
C ASP A 18 -7.91 -4.03 -22.80
N ALA A 19 -9.10 -4.63 -22.83
CA ALA A 19 -9.94 -4.80 -21.65
C ALA A 19 -9.26 -5.68 -20.59
N ALA A 20 -8.70 -6.82 -21.00
CA ALA A 20 -7.96 -7.72 -20.10
C ALA A 20 -6.74 -7.02 -19.47
N LYS A 21 -5.94 -6.31 -20.27
CA LYS A 21 -4.78 -5.53 -19.76
C LYS A 21 -5.20 -4.47 -18.74
N ARG A 22 -6.30 -3.74 -19.00
CA ARG A 22 -6.82 -2.74 -18.05
C ARG A 22 -7.33 -3.38 -16.77
N SER A 23 -8.04 -4.51 -16.86
CA SER A 23 -8.51 -5.25 -15.69
C SER A 23 -7.34 -5.76 -14.84
N ALA A 24 -6.32 -6.36 -15.46
CA ALA A 24 -5.13 -6.83 -14.75
C ALA A 24 -4.38 -5.69 -14.04
N ARG A 25 -4.24 -4.53 -14.70
CA ARG A 25 -3.61 -3.36 -14.07
C ARG A 25 -4.41 -2.86 -12.87
N ARG A 26 -5.74 -2.77 -12.97
CA ARG A 26 -6.59 -2.36 -11.83
C ARG A 26 -6.45 -3.33 -10.66
N ALA A 27 -6.58 -4.63 -10.91
CA ALA A 27 -6.45 -5.65 -9.87
C ALA A 27 -5.09 -5.56 -9.15
N ARG A 28 -4.01 -5.29 -9.90
CA ARG A 28 -2.68 -5.07 -9.33
C ARG A 28 -2.62 -3.82 -8.46
N THR A 29 -3.15 -2.68 -8.94
CA THR A 29 -3.20 -1.44 -8.17
C THR A 29 -4.06 -1.58 -6.92
N ASP A 30 -5.20 -2.28 -6.99
CA ASP A 30 -6.09 -2.53 -5.86
C ASP A 30 -5.41 -3.40 -4.80
N ALA A 31 -4.72 -4.47 -5.22
CA ALA A 31 -3.94 -5.32 -4.32
C ALA A 31 -2.81 -4.55 -3.64
N LEU A 32 -2.14 -3.65 -4.36
CA LEU A 32 -1.09 -2.81 -3.80
C LEU A 32 -1.65 -1.79 -2.79
N ASP A 33 -2.81 -1.19 -3.07
CA ASP A 33 -3.45 -0.29 -2.12
C ASP A 33 -3.83 -1.00 -0.81
N GLU A 34 -4.39 -2.21 -0.91
CA GLU A 34 -4.74 -3.01 0.26
C GLU A 34 -3.49 -3.37 1.08
N ALA A 35 -2.40 -3.76 0.41
CA ALA A 35 -1.13 -4.03 1.08
C ALA A 35 -0.60 -2.79 1.81
N LEU A 36 -0.67 -1.61 1.19
CA LEU A 36 -0.25 -0.36 1.83
C LEU A 36 -1.17 0.02 2.99
N LEU A 37 -2.48 -0.25 2.90
CA LEU A 37 -3.40 -0.04 4.02
C LEU A 37 -3.02 -0.92 5.22
N LEU A 38 -2.64 -2.18 5.00
CA LEU A 38 -2.15 -3.05 6.07
C LEU A 38 -0.88 -2.50 6.73
N VAL A 39 0.04 -1.92 5.95
CA VAL A 39 1.23 -1.25 6.49
C VAL A 39 0.86 -0.02 7.33
N ALA A 40 -0.07 0.81 6.87
CA ALA A 40 -0.55 1.96 7.63
C ALA A 40 -1.23 1.53 8.96
N LEU A 41 -2.03 0.47 8.93
CA LEU A 41 -2.66 -0.10 10.12
C LEU A 41 -1.62 -0.62 11.12
N TRP A 42 -0.53 -1.23 10.63
CA TRP A 42 0.57 -1.65 11.49
C TRP A 42 1.20 -0.47 12.23
N PHE A 43 1.60 0.59 11.53
CA PHE A 43 2.19 1.77 12.18
C PHE A 43 1.22 2.49 13.12
N ARG A 44 -0.08 2.46 12.83
CA ARG A 44 -1.12 2.94 13.75
C ARG A 44 -1.08 2.13 15.06
N ASP A 45 -1.04 0.81 14.98
CA ASP A 45 -1.03 -0.05 16.16
C ASP A 45 0.28 0.06 16.95
N VAL A 46 1.42 0.18 16.26
CA VAL A 46 2.71 0.47 16.90
C VAL A 46 2.65 1.80 17.66
N THR A 47 2.00 2.83 17.11
CA THR A 47 1.79 4.11 17.81
C THR A 47 0.99 3.92 19.08
N VAL A 48 -0.11 3.17 19.01
CA VAL A 48 -1.02 2.91 20.14
C VAL A 48 -0.30 2.17 21.26
N VAL A 49 0.49 1.16 20.93
CA VAL A 49 1.30 0.41 21.90
C VAL A 49 2.40 1.30 22.50
N ALA A 50 3.08 2.11 21.67
CA ALA A 50 4.11 3.05 22.13
C ALA A 50 3.55 4.16 23.04
N ASP A 51 2.27 4.52 22.90
CA ASP A 51 1.57 5.44 23.79
C ASP A 51 1.05 4.77 25.07
N GLY A 52 1.26 3.46 25.25
CA GLY A 52 0.91 2.72 26.46
C GLY A 52 -0.54 2.22 26.50
N ALA A 53 -1.20 2.09 25.35
CA ALA A 53 -2.61 1.66 25.25
C ALA A 53 -2.79 0.38 24.40
N PRO A 54 -2.05 -0.72 24.67
CA PRO A 54 -2.04 -1.94 23.84
C PRO A 54 -3.43 -2.58 23.66
N GLU A 55 -4.35 -2.38 24.60
CA GLU A 55 -5.73 -2.85 24.52
C GLU A 55 -6.55 -2.21 23.39
N HIS A 56 -6.04 -1.13 22.79
CA HIS A 56 -6.64 -0.46 21.64
C HIS A 56 -6.03 -0.90 20.29
N ALA A 57 -5.03 -1.78 20.28
CA ALA A 57 -4.43 -2.30 19.05
C ALA A 57 -5.42 -3.23 18.32
N HIS A 58 -5.42 -3.19 16.99
CA HIS A 58 -6.26 -4.07 16.17
C HIS A 58 -5.60 -5.42 15.91
N ALA A 59 -4.29 -5.45 15.64
CA ALA A 59 -3.49 -6.66 15.41
C ALA A 59 -3.16 -7.39 16.73
N THR A 60 -4.22 -7.76 17.47
CA THR A 60 -4.14 -8.43 18.78
C THR A 60 -3.44 -9.79 18.72
N ASP A 61 -3.50 -10.48 17.57
CA ASP A 61 -2.77 -11.72 17.30
C ASP A 61 -1.25 -11.52 17.12
N ARG A 62 -0.82 -10.26 16.98
CA ARG A 62 0.58 -9.86 16.78
C ARG A 62 1.08 -8.88 17.83
N LEU A 63 0.43 -8.81 19.00
CA LEU A 63 0.76 -7.85 20.04
C LEU A 63 2.25 -7.86 20.44
N ALA A 64 2.86 -9.04 20.57
CA ALA A 64 4.27 -9.16 20.92
C ALA A 64 5.20 -8.49 19.88
N ALA A 65 4.88 -8.59 18.60
CA ALA A 65 5.65 -7.94 17.54
C ALA A 65 5.40 -6.42 17.52
N LEU A 66 4.17 -5.97 17.82
CA LEU A 66 3.88 -4.55 17.99
C LEU A 66 4.65 -3.94 19.18
N GLU A 67 4.78 -4.67 20.29
CA GLU A 67 5.55 -4.25 21.46
C GLU A 67 7.05 -4.15 21.14
N GLU A 68 7.60 -5.09 20.37
CA GLU A 68 8.99 -5.04 19.90
C GLU A 68 9.24 -3.81 19.02
N ASP A 69 8.39 -3.58 18.01
CA ASP A 69 8.50 -2.43 17.12
C ASP A 69 8.29 -1.11 17.88
N ALA A 70 7.33 -1.06 18.80
CA ALA A 70 7.08 0.11 19.64
C ALA A 70 8.28 0.43 20.54
N ALA A 71 8.93 -0.59 21.10
CA ALA A 71 10.13 -0.43 21.92
C ALA A 71 11.35 0.04 21.11
N ALA A 72 11.44 -0.31 19.82
CA ALA A 72 12.50 0.15 18.93
C ALA A 72 12.37 1.64 18.54
N LEU A 73 11.16 2.23 18.68
CA LEU A 73 10.93 3.63 18.36
C LEU A 73 11.50 4.57 19.43
N ARG A 74 12.23 5.59 18.97
CA ARG A 74 12.64 6.70 19.86
C ARG A 74 11.46 7.54 20.36
N ARG A 75 10.41 7.68 19.55
CA ARG A 75 9.19 8.49 19.82
C ARG A 75 8.00 7.91 19.06
N SER A 76 6.83 7.84 19.69
CA SER A 76 5.59 7.36 19.03
C SER A 76 5.14 8.25 17.85
N SER A 77 5.54 9.52 17.82
CA SER A 77 5.27 10.42 16.68
C SER A 77 5.81 9.90 15.36
N ARG A 78 6.94 9.17 15.37
CA ARG A 78 7.57 8.64 14.15
C ARG A 78 6.73 7.59 13.45
N ALA A 79 6.02 6.75 14.20
CA ALA A 79 5.08 5.81 13.62
C ALA A 79 3.86 6.53 13.02
N ARG A 80 3.40 7.64 13.63
CA ARG A 80 2.36 8.50 13.02
C ARG A 80 2.84 9.12 11.71
N ASP A 81 4.07 9.62 11.67
CA ASP A 81 4.67 10.17 10.44
C ASP A 81 4.81 9.10 9.34
N ALA A 82 5.15 7.87 9.72
CA ALA A 82 5.15 6.72 8.81
C ALA A 82 3.75 6.41 8.24
N VAL A 83 2.68 6.49 9.05
CA VAL A 83 1.29 6.37 8.56
C VAL A 83 1.01 7.42 7.47
N VAL A 84 1.39 8.68 7.72
CA VAL A 84 1.20 9.77 6.74
C VAL A 84 1.94 9.46 5.44
N ALA A 85 3.21 9.04 5.51
CA ALA A 85 3.99 8.70 4.32
C ALA A 85 3.36 7.56 3.48
N VAL A 86 2.77 6.57 4.15
CA VAL A 86 2.06 5.46 3.48
C VAL A 86 0.79 5.96 2.81
N GLU A 87 -0.04 6.74 3.52
CA GLU A 87 -1.28 7.29 2.97
C GLU A 87 -1.05 8.26 1.79
N GLU A 88 0.00 9.09 1.86
CA GLU A 88 0.42 9.93 0.73
C GLU A 88 0.82 9.08 -0.49
N THR A 89 1.49 7.94 -0.26
CA THR A 89 1.87 7.02 -1.34
C THR A 89 0.63 6.37 -1.97
N ARG A 90 -0.32 5.93 -1.15
CA ARG A 90 -1.62 5.40 -1.62
C ARG A 90 -2.36 6.43 -2.46
N ALA A 91 -2.42 7.68 -2.00
CA ALA A 91 -3.03 8.78 -2.73
C ALA A 91 -2.32 9.05 -4.07
N ALA A 92 -0.98 9.03 -4.11
CA ALA A 92 -0.20 9.23 -5.33
C ALA A 92 -0.46 8.14 -6.38
N LEU A 93 -0.55 6.88 -5.97
CA LEU A 93 -0.88 5.76 -6.85
C LEU A 93 -2.29 5.88 -7.45
N ARG A 94 -3.26 6.34 -6.65
CA ARG A 94 -4.67 6.45 -7.07
C ARG A 94 -4.98 7.71 -7.88
N LEU A 95 -4.48 8.86 -7.46
CA LEU A 95 -4.86 10.17 -8.00
C LEU A 95 -3.95 10.63 -9.13
N VAL A 96 -2.65 10.32 -9.03
CA VAL A 96 -1.63 10.81 -9.97
C VAL A 96 -1.14 9.70 -10.92
N ASN A 97 -1.62 8.46 -10.75
CA ASN A 97 -1.17 7.28 -11.50
C ASN A 97 0.37 7.16 -11.51
N ALA A 98 1.01 7.43 -10.37
CA ALA A 98 2.46 7.27 -10.23
C ALA A 98 2.88 5.84 -10.58
N THR A 99 4.10 5.68 -11.10
CA THR A 99 4.66 4.35 -11.34
C THR A 99 4.86 3.63 -10.01
N GLU A 100 4.39 2.39 -9.89
CA GLU A 100 4.42 1.62 -8.65
C GLU A 100 5.84 1.50 -8.08
N GLU A 101 6.82 1.18 -8.94
CA GLU A 101 8.22 1.01 -8.56
C GLU A 101 8.79 2.27 -7.90
N LEU A 102 8.66 3.42 -8.57
CA LEU A 102 9.18 4.69 -8.04
C LEU A 102 8.44 5.13 -6.77
N ALA A 103 7.12 4.91 -6.71
CA ALA A 103 6.32 5.26 -5.53
C ALA A 103 6.73 4.43 -4.30
N LEU A 104 7.00 3.13 -4.49
CA LEU A 104 7.42 2.23 -3.43
C LEU A 104 8.87 2.48 -3.00
N GLU A 105 9.77 2.77 -3.93
CA GLU A 105 11.15 3.15 -3.64
C GLU A 105 11.20 4.45 -2.82
N ALA A 106 10.45 5.47 -3.26
CA ALA A 106 10.34 6.73 -2.52
C ALA A 106 9.72 6.54 -1.13
N LEU A 107 8.72 5.65 -1.01
CA LEU A 107 8.15 5.28 0.30
C LEU A 107 9.20 4.64 1.20
N ALA A 108 10.00 3.69 0.71
CA ALA A 108 11.03 3.03 1.49
C ALA A 108 12.03 4.04 2.09
N TYR A 109 12.54 4.98 1.27
CA TYR A 109 13.44 6.04 1.74
C TYR A 109 12.78 6.98 2.76
N ARG A 110 11.48 7.30 2.59
CA ARG A 110 10.75 8.09 3.58
C ARG A 110 10.60 7.35 4.90
N LEU A 111 10.20 6.07 4.86
CA LEU A 111 10.03 5.25 6.06
C LEU A 111 11.36 5.07 6.81
N GLU A 112 12.46 4.84 6.11
CA GLU A 112 13.80 4.79 6.70
C GLU A 112 14.13 6.06 7.48
N ARG A 113 13.83 7.22 6.90
CA ARG A 113 14.02 8.53 7.53
C ARG A 113 13.10 8.75 8.74
N GLU A 114 11.81 8.49 8.60
CA GLU A 114 10.85 8.74 9.68
C GLU A 114 11.07 7.80 10.87
N LEU A 115 11.34 6.52 10.60
CA LEU A 115 11.61 5.51 11.63
C LEU A 115 13.06 5.61 12.16
N ASN A 116 13.94 6.30 11.43
CA ASN A 116 15.36 6.49 11.75
C ASN A 116 16.09 5.16 11.86
N LEU A 117 15.94 4.35 10.82
CA LEU A 117 16.65 3.08 10.64
C LEU A 117 18.13 3.29 10.23
N SER A 118 18.56 4.55 10.08
CA SER A 118 19.93 5.04 9.90
C SER A 118 20.41 5.88 11.09
#